data_AF-A0A2M6W1U8-F1
#
_entry.id   AF-A0A2M6W1U8-F1
#
_cell.length_a   1.000
_cell.length_b   1.000
_cell.length_c   1.000
_cell.angle_alpha   90.00
_cell.angle_beta   90.00
_cell.angle_gamma   90.00
#
_symmetry.space_group_name_H-M   'P 1'
#
loop_
_entity.id
_entity.type
_entity.pdbx_description
1 polymer ?
#
loop_
_entity_poly.entity_id
_entity_poly.type
_entity_poly.pdbx_seq_one_letter_code
_entity_poly.pdbx_strand_id
1 'polypeptide(L)'
;MAPRAEITIRVPVETFDAAVTELEGIGKVESKTLNGQDVTEEFVDLEAQVRNLERTEAQFLEIMARAVKIEDVLAVQRELSTVRSQIERLQGRMNYLSKSAQLSTLTVYLSTNPEALPVIDENTWKPLAVAKNAFRSLIGLGQGVANGFIWLVVYLPLWIVLFLVGLFVYKRVARMTVEK
;
A
#
# COMPACT_ATOMS: atom_id res chain seq x y z
N MET A 1 20.00 6.72 -1.81
CA MET A 1 18.72 6.00 -1.99
C MET A 1 19.06 4.67 -2.67
N ALA A 2 18.74 3.53 -2.08
CA ALA A 2 19.02 2.25 -2.73
C ALA A 2 18.08 2.08 -3.95
N PRO A 3 18.56 1.53 -5.08
CA PRO A 3 17.68 1.23 -6.21
C PRO A 3 16.60 0.23 -5.78
N ARG A 4 15.36 0.47 -6.22
CA ARG A 4 14.18 -0.37 -5.97
C ARG A 4 13.34 -0.47 -7.24
N ALA A 5 12.68 -1.61 -7.42
CA ALA A 5 11.75 -1.87 -8.51
C ALA A 5 10.52 -2.63 -7.99
N GLU A 6 9.36 -2.36 -8.58
CA GLU A 6 8.11 -3.08 -8.36
C GLU A 6 7.62 -3.60 -9.70
N ILE A 7 7.32 -4.89 -9.76
CA ILE A 7 6.89 -5.57 -10.98
C ILE A 7 5.63 -6.38 -10.65
N THR A 8 4.56 -6.13 -11.40
CA THR A 8 3.30 -6.87 -11.27
C THR A 8 3.10 -7.75 -12.50
N ILE A 9 2.95 -9.05 -12.29
CA ILE A 9 2.85 -10.07 -13.34
C ILE A 9 1.57 -10.86 -13.13
N ARG A 10 0.83 -11.11 -14.20
CA ARG A 10 -0.29 -12.06 -14.20
C ARG A 10 0.20 -13.41 -14.71
N VAL A 11 -0.04 -14.46 -13.93
CA VAL A 11 0.41 -15.82 -14.22
C VAL A 11 -0.79 -16.76 -14.14
N PRO A 12 -0.96 -17.72 -15.06
CA PRO A 12 -1.96 -18.78 -14.90
C PRO A 12 -1.78 -19.52 -13.58
N VAL A 13 -2.89 -19.89 -12.92
CA VAL A 13 -2.84 -20.60 -11.62
C VAL A 13 -2.05 -21.91 -11.72
N GLU A 14 -2.17 -22.63 -12.84
CA GLU A 14 -1.48 -23.89 -13.09
C GLU A 14 0.05 -23.78 -13.07
N THR A 15 0.59 -22.62 -13.41
CA THR A 15 2.02 -22.36 -13.47
C THR A 15 2.52 -21.43 -12.37
N PHE A 16 1.64 -21.05 -11.44
CA PHE A 16 1.95 -20.11 -10.37
C PHE A 16 3.10 -20.60 -9.48
N ASP A 17 3.04 -21.85 -9.00
CA ASP A 17 4.07 -22.41 -8.12
C ASP A 17 5.45 -22.51 -8.80
N ALA A 18 5.44 -22.84 -10.11
CA ALA A 18 6.65 -22.88 -10.92
C ALA A 18 7.27 -21.48 -11.07
N ALA A 19 6.44 -20.47 -11.39
CA ALA A 19 6.88 -19.09 -11.53
C ALA A 19 7.43 -18.51 -10.22
N VAL A 20 6.78 -18.80 -9.08
CA VAL A 20 7.28 -18.40 -7.77
C VAL A 20 8.63 -19.05 -7.49
N THR A 21 8.77 -20.36 -7.71
CA THR A 21 10.03 -21.09 -7.49
C THR A 21 11.18 -20.53 -8.33
N GLU A 22 10.92 -20.19 -9.60
CA GLU A 22 11.92 -19.58 -10.48
C GLU A 22 12.37 -18.22 -9.96
N LEU A 23 11.44 -17.38 -9.48
CA LEU A 23 11.74 -16.07 -8.91
C LEU A 23 12.52 -16.16 -7.59
N GLU A 24 12.20 -17.15 -6.74
CA GLU A 24 12.95 -17.42 -5.51
C GLU A 24 14.40 -17.85 -5.80
N GLY A 25 14.67 -18.43 -6.97
CA GLY A 25 16.01 -18.82 -7.40
C GLY A 25 16.91 -17.67 -7.88
N ILE A 26 16.34 -16.52 -8.25
CA ILE A 26 17.09 -15.38 -8.81
C ILE A 26 17.78 -14.55 -7.72
N GLY A 27 17.28 -14.59 -6.48
CA GLY A 27 17.83 -13.79 -5.39
C GLY A 27 17.35 -14.22 -4.01
N LYS A 28 17.85 -13.54 -2.98
CA LYS A 28 17.44 -13.82 -1.60
C LYS A 28 16.06 -13.24 -1.33
N VAL A 29 15.10 -14.09 -0.99
CA VAL A 29 13.75 -13.69 -0.58
C VAL A 29 13.79 -13.14 0.85
N GLU A 30 13.40 -11.87 1.01
CA GLU A 30 13.32 -11.22 2.34
C GLU A 30 11.93 -11.42 2.99
N SER A 31 10.87 -11.49 2.19
CA SER A 31 9.49 -11.73 2.66
C SER A 31 8.63 -12.27 1.53
N LYS A 32 7.70 -13.17 1.85
CA LYS A 32 6.72 -13.75 0.91
C LYS A 32 5.38 -13.84 1.60
N THR A 33 4.34 -13.31 0.95
CA THR A 33 2.95 -13.40 1.41
C THR A 33 2.12 -13.98 0.29
N LEU A 34 1.32 -15.00 0.61
CA LEU A 34 0.40 -15.64 -0.32
C LEU A 34 -1.03 -15.40 0.20
N ASN A 35 -1.85 -14.74 -0.60
CA ASN A 35 -3.26 -14.54 -0.31
C ASN A 35 -4.09 -15.20 -1.42
N GLY A 36 -5.05 -16.03 -1.02
CA GLY A 36 -6.03 -16.63 -1.93
C GLY A 36 -7.43 -16.24 -1.48
N GLN A 37 -8.28 -15.87 -2.42
CA GLN A 37 -9.70 -15.63 -2.18
C GLN A 37 -10.51 -16.72 -2.90
N ASP A 38 -11.27 -17.52 -2.15
CA ASP A 38 -12.22 -18.46 -2.73
C ASP A 38 -13.47 -17.69 -3.15
N VAL A 39 -13.84 -17.83 -4.43
CA VAL A 39 -15.00 -17.18 -5.06
C VAL A 39 -16.06 -18.21 -5.49
N THR A 40 -15.89 -19.47 -5.09
CA THR A 40 -16.79 -20.57 -5.48
C THR A 40 -18.20 -20.36 -4.97
N GLU A 41 -18.34 -19.95 -3.70
CA GLU A 41 -19.63 -19.65 -3.08
C GLU A 41 -20.35 -18.51 -3.83
N GLU A 42 -19.65 -17.40 -4.09
CA GLU A 42 -20.19 -16.27 -4.85
C GLU A 42 -20.64 -16.70 -6.27
N PHE A 43 -19.85 -17.54 -6.93
CA PHE A 43 -20.18 -18.01 -8.29
C PHE A 43 -21.45 -18.87 -8.31
N VAL A 44 -21.59 -19.81 -7.36
CA VAL A 44 -22.77 -20.68 -7.24
C VAL A 44 -24.03 -19.86 -6.91
N ASP A 45 -23.91 -18.87 -6.04
CA ASP A 45 -25.01 -17.97 -5.69
C ASP A 45 -25.47 -17.12 -6.87
N LEU A 46 -24.53 -16.56 -7.64
CA LEU A 46 -24.84 -15.80 -8.85
C LEU A 46 -25.52 -16.68 -9.90
N GLU A 47 -25.06 -17.90 -10.08
CA GLU A 47 -25.67 -18.87 -11.00
C GLU A 47 -27.11 -19.19 -10.60
N ALA A 48 -27.38 -19.38 -9.30
CA ALA A 48 -28.73 -19.59 -8.80
C ALA A 48 -29.65 -18.39 -9.06
N GLN A 49 -29.14 -17.17 -8.90
CA GLN A 49 -29.88 -15.94 -9.20
C GLN A 49 -30.20 -15.81 -10.69
N VAL A 50 -29.23 -16.07 -11.57
CA VAL A 50 -29.43 -16.05 -13.02
C VAL A 50 -30.53 -17.03 -13.43
N ARG A 51 -30.45 -18.29 -12.96
CA ARG A 51 -31.50 -19.30 -13.24
C ARG A 51 -32.89 -18.86 -12.79
N ASN A 52 -32.99 -18.18 -11.66
CA ASN A 52 -34.28 -17.68 -11.17
C ASN A 52 -34.81 -16.55 -12.06
N LEU A 53 -33.95 -15.61 -12.46
CA LEU A 53 -34.31 -14.52 -13.36
C LEU A 53 -34.70 -15.03 -14.76
N GLU A 54 -34.03 -16.05 -15.29
CA GLU A 54 -34.39 -16.68 -16.57
C GLU A 54 -35.78 -17.33 -16.51
N ARG A 55 -36.14 -17.95 -15.39
CA ARG A 55 -37.52 -18.45 -15.19
C ARG A 55 -38.54 -17.32 -15.15
N THR A 56 -38.21 -16.22 -14.48
CA THR A 56 -39.06 -15.01 -14.46
C THR A 56 -39.20 -14.42 -15.86
N GLU A 57 -38.10 -14.37 -16.65
CA GLU A 57 -38.12 -13.94 -18.04
C GLU A 57 -39.07 -14.80 -18.88
N ALA A 58 -38.96 -16.14 -18.77
CA ALA A 58 -39.84 -17.07 -19.47
C ALA A 58 -41.32 -16.83 -19.12
N GLN A 59 -41.63 -16.61 -17.84
CA GLN A 59 -42.99 -16.28 -17.38
C GLN A 59 -43.48 -14.95 -17.98
N PHE A 60 -42.64 -13.92 -18.04
CA PHE A 60 -43.00 -12.66 -18.68
C PHE A 60 -43.20 -12.81 -20.19
N LEU A 61 -42.41 -13.64 -20.87
CA LEU A 61 -42.62 -13.96 -22.29
C LEU A 61 -43.96 -14.67 -22.52
N GLU A 62 -44.37 -15.58 -21.64
CA GLU A 62 -45.69 -16.22 -21.70
C GLU A 62 -46.84 -15.23 -21.50
N ILE A 63 -46.70 -14.30 -20.54
CA ILE A 63 -47.69 -13.24 -20.31
C ILE A 63 -47.74 -12.31 -21.53
N MET A 64 -46.59 -11.94 -22.09
CA MET A 64 -46.48 -11.10 -23.30
C MET A 64 -47.19 -11.74 -24.49
N ALA A 65 -47.08 -13.06 -24.66
CA ALA A 65 -47.75 -13.79 -25.73
C ALA A 65 -49.28 -13.78 -25.63
N ARG A 66 -49.83 -13.55 -24.43
CA ARG A 66 -51.27 -13.47 -24.16
C ARG A 66 -51.79 -12.02 -24.06
N ALA A 67 -50.90 -11.04 -24.06
CA ALA A 67 -51.25 -9.64 -23.90
C ALA A 67 -51.89 -9.09 -25.19
N VAL A 68 -53.09 -8.52 -25.07
CA VAL A 68 -53.83 -7.95 -26.21
C VAL A 68 -53.84 -6.43 -26.16
N LYS A 69 -53.87 -5.83 -24.96
CA LYS A 69 -53.86 -4.38 -24.78
C LYS A 69 -52.45 -3.84 -24.90
N ILE A 70 -52.29 -2.73 -25.61
CA ILE A 70 -51.00 -2.04 -25.78
C ILE A 70 -50.40 -1.66 -24.42
N GLU A 71 -51.24 -1.23 -23.48
CA GLU A 71 -50.83 -0.88 -22.11
C GLU A 71 -50.16 -2.06 -21.39
N ASP A 72 -50.74 -3.26 -21.51
CA ASP A 72 -50.22 -4.49 -20.91
C ASP A 72 -48.90 -4.91 -21.60
N VAL A 73 -48.83 -4.81 -22.93
CA VAL A 73 -47.60 -5.11 -23.69
C VAL A 73 -46.46 -4.19 -23.27
N LEU A 74 -46.71 -2.88 -23.17
CA LEU A 74 -45.71 -1.90 -22.75
C LEU A 74 -45.28 -2.12 -21.28
N ALA A 75 -46.22 -2.52 -20.40
CA ALA A 75 -45.89 -2.87 -19.02
C ALA A 75 -44.95 -4.09 -18.95
N VAL A 76 -45.31 -5.18 -19.63
CA VAL A 76 -44.48 -6.40 -19.64
C VAL A 76 -43.12 -6.15 -20.29
N GLN A 77 -43.05 -5.38 -21.38
CA GLN A 77 -41.78 -5.03 -22.03
C GLN A 77 -40.81 -4.27 -21.10
N ARG A 78 -41.33 -3.38 -20.25
CA ARG A 78 -40.52 -2.65 -19.26
C ARG A 78 -39.94 -3.59 -18.21
N GLU A 79 -40.75 -4.51 -17.70
CA GLU A 79 -40.28 -5.51 -16.73
C GLU A 79 -39.27 -6.48 -17.37
N LEU A 80 -39.54 -6.94 -18.59
CA LEU A 80 -38.65 -7.82 -19.34
C LEU A 80 -37.28 -7.18 -19.58
N SER A 81 -37.25 -5.90 -19.95
CA SER A 81 -36.00 -5.12 -20.10
C SER A 81 -35.22 -5.06 -18.79
N THR A 82 -35.90 -4.84 -17.67
CA THR A 82 -35.30 -4.82 -16.34
C THR A 82 -34.69 -6.16 -15.96
N VAL A 83 -35.42 -7.27 -16.17
CA VAL A 83 -34.95 -8.64 -15.89
C VAL A 83 -33.73 -8.98 -16.75
N ARG A 84 -33.78 -8.72 -18.06
CA ARG A 84 -32.65 -8.97 -18.96
C ARG A 84 -31.40 -8.19 -18.54
N SER A 85 -31.55 -6.91 -18.21
CA SER A 85 -30.43 -6.10 -17.72
C SER A 85 -29.85 -6.67 -16.42
N GLN A 86 -30.66 -7.24 -15.53
CA GLN A 86 -30.16 -7.91 -14.33
C GLN A 86 -29.38 -9.17 -14.68
N ILE A 87 -29.92 -10.04 -15.55
CA ILE A 87 -29.25 -11.26 -16.03
C ILE A 87 -27.88 -10.92 -16.63
N GLU A 88 -27.82 -9.96 -17.55
CA GLU A 88 -26.57 -9.54 -18.21
C GLU A 88 -25.52 -9.06 -17.21
N ARG A 89 -25.93 -8.29 -16.19
CA ARG A 89 -25.00 -7.85 -15.13
C ARG A 89 -24.47 -9.01 -14.30
N LEU A 90 -25.33 -9.95 -13.90
CA LEU A 90 -24.91 -11.11 -13.12
C LEU A 90 -24.01 -12.05 -13.93
N GLN A 91 -24.35 -12.32 -15.19
CA GLN A 91 -23.50 -13.09 -16.11
C GLN A 91 -22.14 -12.40 -16.34
N GLY A 92 -22.12 -11.06 -16.47
CA GLY A 92 -20.88 -10.28 -16.53
C GLY A 92 -20.00 -10.47 -15.29
N ARG A 93 -20.60 -10.47 -14.09
CA ARG A 93 -19.91 -10.74 -12.82
C ARG A 93 -19.36 -12.16 -12.76
N MET A 94 -20.15 -13.17 -13.13
CA MET A 94 -19.71 -14.57 -13.20
C MET A 94 -18.52 -14.75 -14.14
N ASN A 95 -18.57 -14.13 -15.33
CA ASN A 95 -17.47 -14.15 -16.29
C ASN A 95 -16.19 -13.51 -15.74
N TYR A 96 -16.32 -12.42 -14.98
CA TYR A 96 -15.18 -11.81 -14.30
C TYR A 96 -14.56 -12.72 -13.24
N LEU A 97 -15.40 -13.36 -12.40
CA LEU A 97 -14.94 -14.31 -11.38
C LEU A 97 -14.24 -15.51 -12.00
N SER A 98 -14.80 -16.10 -13.05
CA SER A 98 -14.21 -17.22 -13.78
C SER A 98 -12.83 -16.87 -14.36
N LYS A 99 -12.71 -15.71 -15.03
CA LYS A 99 -11.42 -15.24 -15.56
C LYS A 99 -10.40 -14.92 -14.46
N SER A 100 -10.87 -14.36 -13.33
CA SER A 100 -10.00 -14.02 -12.21
C SER A 100 -9.52 -15.26 -11.46
N ALA A 101 -10.35 -16.30 -11.35
CA ALA A 101 -9.99 -17.58 -10.75
C ALA A 101 -8.95 -18.37 -11.56
N GLN A 102 -8.78 -18.08 -12.86
CA GLN A 102 -7.78 -18.71 -13.71
C GLN A 102 -6.40 -18.05 -13.65
N LEU A 103 -6.31 -16.82 -13.11
CA LEU A 103 -5.10 -16.01 -13.12
C LEU A 103 -4.71 -15.58 -11.71
N SER A 104 -3.48 -15.88 -11.32
CA SER A 104 -2.86 -15.34 -10.12
C SER A 104 -2.13 -14.04 -10.45
N THR A 105 -2.21 -13.06 -9.55
CA THR A 105 -1.40 -11.84 -9.63
C THR A 105 -0.21 -11.96 -8.70
N LEU A 106 0.98 -11.80 -9.24
CA LEU A 106 2.23 -11.82 -8.50
C LEU A 106 2.86 -10.43 -8.51
N THR A 107 3.05 -9.85 -7.33
CA THR A 107 3.73 -8.56 -7.16
C THR A 107 5.09 -8.79 -6.54
N VAL A 108 6.14 -8.39 -7.25
CA VAL A 108 7.54 -8.59 -6.84
C VAL A 108 8.17 -7.24 -6.54
N TYR A 109 8.72 -7.10 -5.33
CA TYR A 109 9.51 -5.95 -4.90
C TYR A 109 10.99 -6.34 -4.88
N LEU A 110 11.82 -5.61 -5.64
CA LEU A 110 13.26 -5.84 -5.72
C LEU A 110 14.02 -4.63 -5.18
N SER A 111 15.07 -4.87 -4.38
CA SER A 111 16.02 -3.83 -3.99
C SER A 111 17.39 -4.42 -3.67
N THR A 112 18.44 -3.62 -3.88
CA THR A 112 19.81 -3.96 -3.44
C THR A 112 20.03 -3.72 -1.95
N ASN A 113 19.12 -3.00 -1.27
CA ASN A 113 19.13 -2.83 0.17
C ASN A 113 17.81 -3.35 0.77
N PRO A 114 17.84 -4.38 1.65
CA PRO A 114 16.63 -4.92 2.26
C PRO A 114 15.88 -3.91 3.13
N GLU A 115 16.54 -2.86 3.65
CA GLU A 115 15.90 -1.79 4.43
C GLU A 115 15.03 -0.86 3.57
N ALA A 116 15.13 -0.93 2.23
CA ALA A 116 14.36 -0.09 1.31
C ALA A 116 13.10 -0.77 0.76
N LEU A 117 12.85 -2.04 1.10
CA LEU A 117 11.65 -2.78 0.73
C LEU A 117 10.48 -2.45 1.67
N PRO A 118 9.23 -2.48 1.18
CA PRO A 118 8.06 -2.35 2.05
C PRO A 118 8.07 -3.50 3.07
N VAL A 119 7.93 -3.15 4.34
CA VAL A 119 7.79 -4.13 5.42
C VAL A 119 6.35 -4.64 5.38
N ILE A 120 6.14 -5.81 4.80
CA ILE A 120 4.81 -6.44 4.75
C ILE A 120 4.48 -7.15 6.08
N ASP A 121 5.50 -7.41 6.90
CA ASP A 121 5.37 -8.02 8.22
C ASP A 121 5.81 -7.06 9.33
N GLU A 122 4.85 -6.32 9.89
CA GLU A 122 5.07 -5.36 10.99
C GLU A 122 5.47 -6.03 12.31
N ASN A 123 5.26 -7.34 12.47
CA ASN A 123 5.37 -8.00 13.78
C ASN A 123 6.69 -8.76 14.03
N THR A 124 7.59 -8.82 13.05
CA THR A 124 8.88 -9.51 13.25
C THR A 124 9.93 -8.53 13.77
N TRP A 125 10.17 -8.55 15.10
CA TRP A 125 11.29 -7.84 15.72
C TRP A 125 12.62 -8.37 15.16
N LYS A 126 13.38 -7.52 14.46
CA LYS A 126 14.69 -7.87 13.84
C LYS A 126 15.86 -7.34 14.69
N PRO A 127 16.38 -8.11 15.68
CA PRO A 127 17.38 -7.61 16.65
C PRO A 127 18.68 -7.14 16.00
N LEU A 128 19.10 -7.79 14.90
CA LEU A 128 20.34 -7.44 14.20
C LEU A 128 20.23 -6.12 13.40
N ALA A 129 19.04 -5.80 12.88
CA ALA A 129 18.78 -4.52 12.22
C ALA A 129 18.74 -3.38 13.26
N VAL A 130 18.09 -3.62 14.40
CA VAL A 130 18.06 -2.67 15.54
C VAL A 130 19.49 -2.40 16.05
N ALA A 131 20.33 -3.43 16.20
CA ALA A 131 21.72 -3.27 16.64
C ALA A 131 22.56 -2.45 15.65
N LYS A 132 22.45 -2.70 14.34
CA LYS A 132 23.16 -1.91 13.31
C LYS A 132 22.72 -0.44 13.32
N ASN A 133 21.42 -0.19 13.43
CA ASN A 133 20.88 1.18 13.50
C ASN A 133 21.33 1.90 14.77
N ALA A 134 21.37 1.21 15.92
CA ALA A 134 21.91 1.77 17.17
C ALA A 134 23.41 2.09 17.08
N PHE A 135 24.20 1.29 16.36
CA PHE A 135 25.62 1.58 16.17
C PHE A 135 25.85 2.80 15.24
N ARG A 136 25.06 2.93 14.16
CA ARG A 136 25.09 4.11 13.30
C ARG A 136 24.69 5.38 14.06
N SER A 137 23.67 5.32 14.91
CA SER A 137 23.24 6.47 15.70
C SER A 137 24.29 6.89 16.75
N LEU A 138 25.02 5.93 17.32
CA LEU A 138 26.14 6.21 18.22
C LEU A 138 27.29 6.97 17.51
N ILE A 139 27.64 6.55 16.29
CA ILE A 139 28.64 7.27 15.47
C ILE A 139 28.14 8.66 15.09
N GLY A 140 26.85 8.79 14.73
CA GLY A 140 26.21 10.07 14.42
C GLY A 140 26.23 11.06 15.61
N LEU A 141 26.01 10.56 16.84
CA LEU A 141 26.19 11.36 18.05
C LEU A 141 27.64 11.84 18.20
N GLY A 142 28.62 10.98 17.97
CA GLY A 142 30.04 11.35 17.98
C GLY A 142 30.37 12.45 16.97
N GLN A 143 29.85 12.35 15.74
CA GLN A 143 29.96 13.40 14.73
C GLN A 143 29.28 14.70 15.15
N GLY A 144 28.11 14.63 15.78
CA GLY A 144 27.40 15.79 16.31
C GLY A 144 28.20 16.53 17.38
N VAL A 145 28.80 15.78 18.32
CA VAL A 145 29.70 16.35 19.34
C VAL A 145 30.93 16.99 18.69
N ALA A 146 31.57 16.30 17.75
CA ALA A 146 32.73 16.84 17.03
C ALA A 146 32.38 18.15 16.27
N ASN A 147 31.23 18.19 15.60
CA ASN A 147 30.77 19.39 14.90
C ASN A 147 30.46 20.54 15.87
N GLY A 148 29.89 20.23 17.05
CA GLY A 148 29.72 21.19 18.14
C GLY A 148 31.04 21.78 18.64
N PHE A 149 32.08 20.96 18.79
CA PHE A 149 33.42 21.42 19.12
C PHE A 149 34.03 22.32 18.04
N ILE A 150 33.84 21.98 16.76
CA ILE A 150 34.30 22.83 15.64
C ILE A 150 33.63 24.21 15.72
N TRP A 151 32.31 24.25 15.91
CA TRP A 151 31.60 25.52 16.12
C TRP A 151 32.14 26.27 17.35
N LEU A 152 32.30 25.61 18.49
CA LEU A 152 32.80 26.23 19.71
C LEU A 152 34.17 26.89 19.50
N VAL A 153 35.09 26.22 18.79
CA VAL A 153 36.43 26.76 18.46
C VAL A 153 36.35 27.92 17.48
N VAL A 154 35.52 27.83 16.45
CA VAL A 154 35.37 28.90 15.44
C VAL A 154 34.77 30.18 16.03
N TYR A 155 33.79 30.05 16.93
CA TYR A 155 33.16 31.19 17.59
C TYR A 155 33.91 31.68 18.82
N LEU A 156 34.91 30.95 19.30
CA LEU A 156 35.70 31.29 20.49
C LEU A 156 36.27 32.72 20.46
N PRO A 157 36.78 33.26 19.33
CA PRO A 157 37.23 34.65 19.25
C PRO A 157 36.10 35.66 19.47
N LEU A 158 34.89 35.37 18.98
CA LEU A 158 33.71 36.22 19.19
C LEU A 158 33.30 36.25 20.67
N TRP A 159 33.29 35.10 21.34
CA TRP A 159 33.00 35.02 22.78
C TRP A 159 34.04 35.76 23.63
N ILE A 160 35.33 35.69 23.27
CA ILE A 160 36.41 36.43 23.96
C ILE A 160 36.20 37.94 23.82
N VAL A 161 35.89 38.44 22.63
CA VAL A 161 35.64 39.87 22.40
C VAL A 161 34.42 40.33 23.22
N LEU A 162 33.34 39.54 23.22
CA LEU A 162 32.11 39.85 23.97
C LEU A 162 32.38 39.88 25.49
N PHE A 163 33.18 38.93 26.00
CA PHE A 163 33.59 38.89 27.41
C PHE A 163 34.48 40.07 27.81
N LEU A 164 35.45 40.45 26.98
CA LEU A 164 36.32 41.61 27.23
C LEU A 164 35.52 42.92 27.24
N VAL A 165 34.57 43.09 26.30
CA VAL A 165 33.67 44.24 26.27
C VAL A 165 32.76 44.25 27.51
N GLY A 166 32.21 43.09 27.90
CA GLY A 166 31.40 42.95 29.11
C GLY A 166 32.16 43.33 30.39
N LEU A 167 33.41 42.87 30.54
CA LEU A 167 34.28 43.24 31.65
C LEU A 167 34.61 44.74 31.65
N PHE A 168 34.85 45.32 30.48
CA PHE A 168 35.13 46.75 30.35
C PHE A 168 33.92 47.59 30.79
N VAL A 169 32.71 47.23 30.34
CA VAL A 169 31.47 47.90 30.74
C VAL A 169 31.21 47.72 32.24
N TYR A 170 31.34 46.50 32.77
CA TYR A 170 31.17 46.22 34.19
C TYR A 170 32.13 47.05 35.06
N LYS A 171 33.42 47.09 34.70
CA LYS A 171 34.41 47.93 35.41
C LYS A 171 34.09 49.41 35.30
N ARG A 172 33.48 49.87 34.21
CA ARG A 172 33.10 51.29 34.05
C ARG A 172 31.89 51.66 34.91
N VAL A 173 30.88 50.78 34.96
CA VAL A 173 29.65 51.00 35.75
C VAL A 173 29.96 50.91 37.24
N ALA A 174 30.75 49.91 37.67
CA ALA A 174 31.18 49.77 39.07
C ALA A 174 32.02 50.97 39.55
N ARG A 175 32.75 51.65 38.65
CA ARG A 175 33.51 52.86 38.99
C ARG A 175 32.62 54.09 39.18
N MET A 176 31.43 54.14 38.56
CA MET A 176 30.47 55.24 38.70
C MET A 176 29.58 55.13 39.95
N THR A 177 29.48 53.95 40.57
CA THR A 177 28.66 53.74 41.79
C THR A 177 29.41 54.08 43.08
N VAL A 178 30.74 54.25 43.02
CA VAL A 178 31.59 54.58 44.18
C VAL A 178 31.75 56.10 44.38
N GLU A 179 31.23 56.92 43.46
CA GLU A 179 31.32 58.39 43.51
C GLU A 179 29.95 59.06 43.74
N LYS A 180 29.09 58.44 44.55
CA LYS A 180 27.91 59.04 45.17
C LYS A 180 27.94 58.74 46.66
#